data_AF-A0A9D2J5N7-F1
#
_entry.id   AF-A0A9D2J5N7-F1
#
_cell.length_a   1.000
_cell.length_b   1.000
_cell.length_c   1.000
_cell.angle_alpha   90.00
_cell.angle_beta   90.00
_cell.angle_gamma   90.00
#
_symmetry.space_group_name_H-M   'P 1'
#
loop_
_entity.id
_entity.type
_entity.pdbx_description
1 polymer ?
#
loop_
_entity_poly.entity_id
_entity_poly.type
_entity_poly.pdbx_seq_one_letter_code
_entity_poly.pdbx_strand_id
1 'polypeptide(L)'
;MTDNKRSHIQPHTRDSSDGPHTAGRADAPPPGAEHIEAEVAVVGGGSAGLAAAVALARSRRDVVVIDAGRPRNAPAEGAHNVLGQEGIAPLELLARGRAEAEAYGVRFVSGRATGARGTIDDFH
;
A
#
# COMPACT_ATOMS: atom_id res chain seq x y z
N MET A 1 9.42 -18.60 -49.83
CA MET A 1 10.07 -17.43 -49.22
C MET A 1 8.98 -16.62 -48.52
N THR A 2 8.82 -16.56 -47.22
CA THR A 2 9.79 -16.70 -46.11
C THR A 2 9.10 -17.18 -44.83
N ASP A 3 9.74 -18.17 -44.22
CA ASP A 3 9.81 -18.62 -42.82
C ASP A 3 8.71 -18.30 -41.80
N ASN A 4 8.00 -19.37 -41.46
CA ASN A 4 7.21 -19.58 -40.26
C ASN A 4 8.15 -20.00 -39.10
N LYS A 5 8.52 -19.05 -38.22
CA LYS A 5 9.28 -19.36 -37.00
C LYS A 5 8.38 -20.05 -35.97
N ARG A 6 8.42 -21.38 -35.92
CA ARG A 6 7.97 -22.18 -34.77
C ARG A 6 8.91 -21.89 -33.59
N SER A 7 8.46 -21.15 -32.58
CA SER A 7 9.20 -21.03 -31.32
C SER A 7 8.99 -22.31 -30.49
N HIS A 8 10.08 -23.05 -30.32
CA HIS A 8 10.19 -24.20 -29.45
C HIS A 8 10.12 -23.71 -27.99
N ILE A 9 9.02 -23.97 -27.28
CA ILE A 9 8.91 -23.70 -25.84
C ILE A 9 9.56 -24.88 -25.13
N GLN A 10 10.71 -24.66 -24.50
CA GLN A 10 11.30 -25.62 -23.57
C GLN A 10 10.66 -25.47 -22.17
N PRO A 11 10.37 -26.58 -21.47
CA PRO A 11 9.93 -26.51 -20.09
C PRO A 11 11.10 -26.10 -19.19
N HIS A 12 10.99 -24.95 -18.54
CA HIS A 12 11.91 -24.55 -17.48
C HIS A 12 11.70 -25.47 -16.27
N THR A 13 12.70 -26.29 -15.97
CA THR A 13 12.80 -27.06 -14.73
C THR A 13 12.89 -26.10 -13.55
N ARG A 14 12.03 -26.28 -12.53
CA ARG A 14 12.10 -25.54 -11.26
C ARG A 14 13.45 -25.83 -10.61
N ASP A 15 14.28 -24.82 -10.47
CA ASP A 15 15.50 -24.87 -9.67
C ASP A 15 15.09 -24.82 -8.19
N SER A 16 15.34 -25.92 -7.49
CA SER A 16 15.06 -26.13 -6.08
C SER A 16 16.23 -25.60 -5.26
N SER A 17 16.27 -24.29 -5.04
CA SER A 17 17.19 -23.66 -4.09
C SER A 17 16.46 -22.70 -3.14
N ASP A 18 15.31 -23.12 -2.60
CA ASP A 18 14.71 -22.49 -1.41
C ASP A 18 15.34 -23.12 -0.17
N GLY A 19 16.50 -22.60 0.23
CA GLY A 19 17.02 -22.83 1.58
C GLY A 19 16.08 -22.23 2.62
N PRO A 20 16.01 -22.79 3.84
CA PRO A 20 15.16 -22.23 4.89
C PRO A 20 15.63 -20.80 5.20
N HIS A 21 14.82 -19.81 4.84
CA HIS A 21 14.94 -18.46 5.39
C HIS A 21 14.75 -18.57 6.90
N THR A 22 15.86 -18.64 7.62
CA THR A 22 15.88 -18.58 9.08
C THR A 22 15.15 -17.32 9.49
N ALA A 23 13.97 -17.49 10.10
CA ALA A 23 13.22 -16.44 10.75
C ALA A 23 14.14 -15.79 11.79
N GLY A 24 14.75 -14.66 11.40
CA GLY A 24 15.50 -13.83 12.32
C GLY A 24 14.58 -13.47 13.47
N ARG A 25 14.96 -13.91 14.67
CA ARG A 25 14.37 -13.50 15.95
C ARG A 25 14.01 -12.03 15.85
N ALA A 26 12.73 -11.70 16.07
CA ALA A 26 12.26 -10.32 16.06
C ALA A 26 13.22 -9.48 16.90
N ASP A 27 14.03 -8.64 16.25
CA ASP A 27 14.81 -7.64 16.95
C ASP A 27 13.79 -6.87 17.78
N ALA A 28 13.98 -6.89 19.10
CA ALA A 28 13.09 -6.20 20.00
C ALA A 28 12.98 -4.76 19.51
N PRO A 29 11.75 -4.22 19.38
CA PRO A 29 11.57 -2.86 18.90
C PRO A 29 12.43 -1.91 19.75
N PRO A 30 13.04 -0.88 19.15
CA PRO A 30 13.89 0.03 19.88
C PRO A 30 13.10 0.63 21.06
N PRO A 31 13.71 0.79 22.24
CA PRO A 31 13.03 1.32 23.41
C PRO A 31 12.42 2.69 23.09
N GLY A 32 11.10 2.82 23.27
CA GLY A 32 10.31 4.00 22.91
C GLY A 32 9.50 3.89 21.63
N ALA A 33 9.49 2.73 20.95
CA ALA A 33 8.59 2.48 19.84
C ALA A 33 7.12 2.39 20.31
N GLU A 34 6.24 3.16 19.67
CA GLU A 34 4.80 3.06 19.88
C GLU A 34 4.24 1.88 19.07
N HIS A 35 3.40 1.06 19.71
CA HIS A 35 2.71 -0.05 19.07
C HIS A 35 1.27 0.34 18.78
N ILE A 36 0.84 0.11 17.54
CA ILE A 36 -0.50 0.44 17.07
C ILE A 36 -1.14 -0.86 16.59
N GLU A 37 -2.17 -1.30 17.29
CA GLU A 37 -3.03 -2.41 16.87
C GLU A 37 -4.10 -1.89 15.90
N ALA A 38 -4.34 -2.61 14.81
CA ALA A 38 -5.38 -2.33 13.82
C ALA A 38 -5.72 -3.63 13.06
N GLU A 39 -6.96 -3.75 12.58
CA GLU A 39 -7.36 -4.87 11.70
C GLU A 39 -6.71 -4.75 10.31
N VAL A 40 -6.57 -3.51 9.80
CA VAL A 40 -5.97 -3.27 8.48
C VAL A 40 -4.97 -2.11 8.52
N ALA A 41 -3.75 -2.38 8.05
CA ALA A 41 -2.75 -1.36 7.79
C ALA A 41 -2.65 -1.06 6.29
N VAL A 42 -2.90 0.19 5.90
CA VAL A 42 -2.72 0.69 4.54
C VAL A 42 -1.40 1.45 4.47
N VAL A 43 -0.49 1.02 3.60
CA VAL A 43 0.81 1.70 3.42
C VAL A 43 0.75 2.64 2.22
N GLY A 44 0.77 3.94 2.50
CA GLY A 44 0.75 5.04 1.52
C GLY A 44 -0.56 5.85 1.55
N GLY A 45 -0.45 7.16 1.74
CA GLY A 45 -1.57 8.12 1.78
C GLY A 45 -1.89 8.76 0.42
N GLY A 46 -1.57 8.09 -0.69
CA GLY A 46 -1.94 8.53 -2.04
C GLY A 46 -3.40 8.20 -2.37
N SER A 47 -3.85 8.53 -3.58
CA SER A 47 -5.24 8.33 -4.01
C SER A 47 -5.71 6.88 -3.87
N ALA A 48 -4.86 5.91 -4.24
CA ALA A 48 -5.17 4.49 -4.10
C ALA A 48 -5.33 4.05 -2.63
N GLY A 49 -4.40 4.47 -1.76
CA GLY A 49 -4.45 4.13 -0.33
C GLY A 49 -5.62 4.79 0.39
N LEU A 50 -5.90 6.06 0.07
CA LEU A 50 -7.06 6.77 0.62
C LEU A 50 -8.39 6.14 0.15
N ALA A 51 -8.52 5.78 -1.13
CA ALA A 51 -9.70 5.09 -1.62
C ALA A 51 -9.91 3.73 -0.93
N ALA A 52 -8.84 2.96 -0.74
CA ALA A 52 -8.89 1.70 0.01
C ALA A 52 -9.29 1.92 1.48
N ALA A 53 -8.69 2.91 2.15
CA ALA A 53 -8.99 3.23 3.54
C ALA A 53 -10.45 3.63 3.76
N VAL A 54 -11.00 4.49 2.89
CA VAL A 54 -12.42 4.88 2.93
C VAL A 54 -13.32 3.65 2.74
N ALA A 55 -13.04 2.82 1.74
CA ALA A 55 -13.83 1.62 1.49
C ALA A 55 -13.86 0.67 2.70
N LEU A 56 -12.68 0.39 3.29
CA LEU A 56 -12.53 -0.48 4.46
C LEU A 56 -13.18 0.10 5.72
N ALA A 57 -13.00 1.38 6.00
CA ALA A 57 -13.60 2.05 7.15
C ALA A 57 -15.13 2.09 7.05
N ARG A 58 -15.68 2.28 5.84
CA ARG A 58 -17.13 2.15 5.59
C ARG A 58 -17.65 0.73 5.78
N SER A 59 -16.79 -0.27 5.60
CA SER A 59 -17.06 -1.67 5.99
C SER A 59 -16.85 -1.95 7.48
N ARG A 60 -16.67 -0.90 8.30
CA ARG A 60 -16.48 -0.96 9.75
C ARG A 60 -15.19 -1.66 10.19
N ARG A 61 -14.15 -1.62 9.36
CA ARG A 61 -12.82 -2.10 9.74
C ARG A 61 -12.08 -1.05 10.54
N ASP A 62 -11.27 -1.49 11.51
CA ASP A 62 -10.29 -0.61 12.17
C ASP A 62 -9.06 -0.45 11.27
N VAL A 63 -8.91 0.74 10.69
CA VAL A 63 -7.91 1.02 9.65
C VAL A 63 -6.91 2.05 10.14
N VAL A 64 -5.63 1.74 9.92
CA VAL A 64 -4.53 2.70 10.04
C VAL A 64 -3.86 2.93 8.69
N VAL A 65 -3.61 4.18 8.33
CA VAL A 65 -2.83 4.56 7.15
C VAL A 65 -1.45 5.05 7.58
N ILE A 66 -0.40 4.42 7.05
CA ILE A 66 1.00 4.84 7.27
C ILE A 66 1.45 5.59 6.02
N ASP A 67 1.74 6.89 6.16
CA ASP A 67 2.09 7.73 5.01
C ASP A 67 3.34 8.58 5.24
N ALA A 68 4.20 8.63 4.21
CA ALA A 68 5.45 9.39 4.24
C ALA A 68 5.27 10.84 3.73
N GLY A 69 4.08 11.23 3.28
CA GLY A 69 3.76 12.60 2.83
C GLY A 69 4.47 13.01 1.55
N ARG A 70 4.88 12.06 0.69
CA ARG A 70 5.63 12.33 -0.54
C ARG A 70 4.90 11.78 -1.78
N PRO A 71 3.79 12.41 -2.19
CA PRO A 71 3.04 11.96 -3.35
C PRO A 71 3.85 12.15 -4.64
N ARG A 72 3.86 11.13 -5.51
CA ARG A 72 4.64 11.15 -6.76
C ARG A 72 4.22 12.24 -7.75
N ASN A 73 2.98 12.71 -7.67
CA ASN A 73 2.39 13.72 -8.55
C ASN A 73 2.21 15.08 -7.86
N ALA A 74 2.88 15.34 -6.74
CA ALA A 74 2.81 16.64 -6.04
C ALA A 74 3.08 17.85 -6.95
N PRO A 75 4.05 17.82 -7.89
CA PRO A 75 4.35 18.96 -8.75
C PRO A 75 3.35 19.20 -9.89
N ALA A 76 2.41 18.28 -10.13
CA ALA A 76 1.47 18.43 -11.24
C ALA A 76 0.41 19.48 -10.92
N GLU A 77 0.06 20.30 -11.90
CA GLU A 77 -0.96 21.34 -11.75
C GLU A 77 -2.37 20.75 -11.59
N GLY A 78 -2.62 19.59 -12.21
CA GLY A 78 -3.91 18.92 -12.18
C GLY A 78 -3.80 17.40 -12.26
N ALA A 79 -4.75 16.71 -11.64
CA ALA A 79 -5.04 15.31 -11.85
C ALA A 79 -6.14 15.16 -12.90
N HIS A 80 -5.97 14.18 -13.78
CA HIS A 80 -6.89 13.87 -14.87
C HIS A 80 -7.42 12.44 -14.71
N ASN A 81 -8.52 12.11 -15.39
CA ASN A 81 -9.18 10.81 -15.30
C ASN A 81 -9.69 10.48 -13.87
N VAL A 82 -10.06 11.51 -13.11
CA VAL A 82 -10.73 11.36 -11.81
C VAL A 82 -12.18 11.78 -11.99
N LEU A 83 -13.10 10.82 -11.91
CA LEU A 83 -14.52 11.06 -12.14
C LEU A 83 -15.04 12.18 -11.24
N GLY A 84 -15.63 13.22 -11.84
CA GLY A 84 -16.17 14.38 -11.13
C GLY A 84 -15.13 15.35 -10.56
N GLN A 85 -13.84 15.15 -10.81
CA GLN A 85 -12.74 15.98 -10.29
C GLN A 85 -11.71 16.29 -11.38
N GLU A 86 -12.14 16.52 -12.61
CA GLU A 86 -11.24 16.83 -13.73
C GLU A 86 -10.40 18.08 -13.45
N GLY A 87 -9.08 17.98 -13.59
CA GLY A 87 -8.14 19.09 -13.39
C GLY A 87 -7.91 19.48 -11.93
N ILE A 88 -8.42 18.73 -10.94
CA ILE A 88 -8.19 19.02 -9.53
C ILE A 88 -6.70 19.02 -9.19
N ALA A 89 -6.24 19.96 -8.37
CA ALA A 89 -4.87 19.92 -7.86
C ALA A 89 -4.62 18.60 -7.10
N PRO A 90 -3.52 17.87 -7.37
CA PRO A 90 -3.25 16.58 -6.72
C PRO A 90 -3.28 16.63 -5.19
N LEU A 91 -2.71 17.67 -4.59
CA LEU A 91 -2.69 17.82 -3.14
C LEU A 91 -4.08 18.09 -2.56
N GLU A 92 -4.93 18.82 -3.29
CA GLU A 92 -6.33 19.04 -2.89
C GLU A 92 -7.13 17.74 -2.95
N LEU A 93 -6.92 16.92 -3.99
CA LEU A 93 -7.55 15.59 -4.08
C LEU A 93 -7.18 14.71 -2.89
N LEU A 94 -5.90 14.69 -2.50
CA LEU A 94 -5.44 13.93 -1.34
C LEU A 94 -5.96 14.50 -0.02
N ALA A 95 -6.03 15.83 0.12
CA ALA A 95 -6.58 16.47 1.31
C ALA A 95 -8.06 16.11 1.50
N ARG A 96 -8.87 16.15 0.44
CA ARG A 96 -10.28 15.73 0.48
C ARG A 96 -10.43 14.26 0.83
N GLY A 97 -9.67 13.39 0.19
CA GLY A 97 -9.71 11.95 0.47
C GLY A 97 -9.27 11.62 1.90
N ARG A 98 -8.27 12.32 2.44
CA ARG A 98 -7.86 12.20 3.84
C ARG A 98 -8.98 12.65 4.79
N ALA A 99 -9.58 13.82 4.56
CA ALA A 99 -10.67 14.32 5.39
C ALA A 99 -11.87 13.36 5.40
N GLU A 100 -12.21 12.77 4.25
CA GLU A 100 -13.24 11.73 4.17
C GLU A 100 -12.87 10.48 4.97
N ALA A 101 -11.64 9.98 4.85
CA ALA A 101 -11.16 8.84 5.61
C ALA A 101 -11.20 9.09 7.13
N GLU A 102 -10.74 10.27 7.58
CA GLU A 102 -10.80 10.69 8.98
C GLU A 102 -12.24 10.78 9.50
N ALA A 103 -13.19 11.22 8.68
CA ALA A 103 -14.62 11.25 9.03
C ALA A 103 -15.21 9.84 9.25
N TYR A 104 -14.63 8.81 8.65
CA TYR A 104 -14.97 7.40 8.92
C TYR A 104 -14.11 6.76 10.03
N GLY A 105 -13.27 7.53 10.72
CA GLY A 105 -12.48 7.07 11.86
C GLY A 105 -11.12 6.45 11.49
N VAL A 106 -10.65 6.60 10.25
CA VAL A 106 -9.32 6.12 9.86
C VAL A 106 -8.23 6.88 10.63
N ARG A 107 -7.29 6.13 11.23
CA ARG A 107 -6.12 6.70 11.92
C ARG A 107 -4.96 6.89 10.95
N PHE A 108 -4.19 7.96 11.13
CA PHE A 108 -3.04 8.26 10.28
C PHE A 108 -1.76 8.32 11.08
N VAL A 109 -0.74 7.60 10.59
CA VAL A 109 0.61 7.58 11.14
C VAL A 109 1.55 8.18 10.11
N SER A 110 2.22 9.27 10.48
CA SER A 110 3.26 9.86 9.63
C SER A 110 4.53 9.00 9.72
N GLY A 111 4.92 8.37 8.63
CA GLY A 111 6.06 7.47 8.63
C GLY A 111 6.29 6.79 7.29
N ARG A 112 7.48 6.24 7.13
CA ARG A 112 7.81 5.34 6.01
C ARG A 112 7.89 3.93 6.55
N ALA A 113 7.01 3.05 6.09
CA ALA A 113 7.17 1.62 6.34
C ALA A 113 8.45 1.12 5.64
N THR A 114 9.33 0.45 6.39
CA THR A 114 10.62 -0.07 5.90
C THR A 114 10.63 -1.60 5.76
N GLY A 115 9.63 -2.27 6.33
CA GLY A 115 9.45 -3.70 6.24
C GLY A 115 8.10 -4.12 6.81
N ALA A 116 7.68 -5.32 6.45
CA ALA A 116 6.55 -6.02 7.03
C ALA A 116 7.00 -7.47 7.32
N ARG A 117 6.48 -8.07 8.38
CA ARG A 117 6.74 -9.46 8.75
C ARG A 117 5.43 -10.11 9.20
N GLY A 118 5.30 -11.40 8.94
CA GLY A 118 4.13 -12.21 9.23
C GLY A 118 4.03 -13.35 8.24
N THR A 119 3.21 -14.34 8.55
CA THR A 119 2.76 -15.38 7.64
C THR A 119 1.39 -15.05 7.03
N ILE A 120 1.08 -15.67 5.89
CA ILE A 120 -0.29 -15.67 5.38
C ILE A 120 -1.17 -16.26 6.49
N ASP A 121 -2.36 -15.67 6.69
CA ASP A 121 -3.31 -15.97 7.77
C ASP A 121 -2.95 -15.41 9.16
N ASP A 122 -1.86 -14.66 9.32
CA ASP A 122 -1.55 -13.97 10.60
C ASP A 122 -2.40 -12.71 10.83
N PHE A 123 -3.03 -12.19 9.77
CA PHE A 123 -3.87 -10.99 9.81
C PHE A 123 -5.33 -11.43 9.67
N HIS A 124 -6.13 -11.21 10.72
CA HIS A 124 -7.54 -11.64 10.80
C HIS A 124 -8.50 -10.46 10.74
#